data_AF-A0A543I771-F1
#
_entry.id   AF-A0A543I771-F1
#
_cell.length_a   1.000
_cell.length_b   1.000
_cell.length_c   1.000
_cell.angle_alpha   90.00
_cell.angle_beta   90.00
_cell.angle_gamma   90.00
#
_symmetry.space_group_name_H-M   'P 1'
#
loop_
_entity.id
_entity.type
_entity.pdbx_description
1 polymer ?
#
loop_
_entity_poly.entity_id
_entity_poly.type
_entity_poly.pdbx_seq_one_letter_code
_entity_poly.pdbx_strand_id
1 'polypeptide(L)'
;MTTIIPSYIQGSWFTPETDAGARLVRDAATGEPIARVSSAGLDLAGALHYARTVGQASLGQLTFHERALLLKQMAQALTARKSELYELSSRTGATKNDSMVDIDGGIGVLFTYSSKGRREMPNTTVYLDG
;
A
#
# COMPACT_ATOMS: atom_id res chain seq x y z
N MET A 1 7.88 17.47 -18.35
CA MET A 1 7.93 17.87 -16.92
C MET A 1 7.70 16.64 -16.08
N THR A 2 8.53 16.36 -15.07
CA THR A 2 8.31 15.23 -14.15
C THR A 2 7.27 15.62 -13.10
N THR A 3 6.17 14.88 -13.04
CA THR A 3 5.08 15.12 -12.08
C THR A 3 5.48 14.72 -10.67
N ILE A 4 4.98 15.44 -9.66
CA ILE A 4 5.08 14.99 -8.26
C ILE A 4 4.08 13.86 -8.04
N ILE A 5 4.54 12.72 -7.51
CA ILE A 5 3.65 11.61 -7.17
C ILE A 5 2.76 12.04 -5.99
N PRO A 6 1.42 12.01 -6.13
CA PRO A 6 0.52 12.38 -5.05
C PRO A 6 0.56 11.35 -3.91
N SER A 7 0.37 11.81 -2.68
CA SER A 7 0.22 10.96 -1.50
C SER A 7 -1.26 10.76 -1.18
N TYR A 8 -1.70 9.52 -0.95
CA TYR A 8 -3.08 9.26 -0.51
C TYR A 8 -3.18 9.35 1.02
N ILE A 9 -3.91 10.34 1.53
CA ILE A 9 -4.01 10.68 2.95
C ILE A 9 -5.41 11.21 3.28
N GLN A 10 -5.92 10.89 4.47
CA GLN A 10 -7.23 11.37 4.95
C GLN A 10 -8.38 11.15 3.94
N GLY A 11 -8.33 10.04 3.19
CA GLY A 11 -9.33 9.69 2.18
C GLY A 11 -9.21 10.42 0.83
N SER A 12 -8.14 11.19 0.60
CA SER A 12 -7.96 12.00 -0.61
C SER A 12 -6.52 11.97 -1.13
N TRP A 13 -6.33 12.35 -2.39
CA TRP A 13 -5.00 12.54 -2.98
C TRP A 13 -4.49 13.94 -2.69
N PHE A 14 -3.30 14.04 -2.11
CA PHE A 14 -2.60 15.29 -1.82
C PHE A 14 -1.36 15.43 -2.70
N THR A 15 -1.22 16.60 -3.34
CA THR A 15 -0.01 17.02 -4.04
C THR A 15 0.43 18.36 -3.47
N PRO A 16 1.72 18.53 -3.09
CA PRO A 16 2.25 19.81 -2.67
C PRO A 16 2.02 20.90 -3.74
N GLU A 17 1.74 22.13 -3.32
CA GLU A 17 1.51 23.26 -4.21
C GLU A 17 2.75 23.66 -5.03
N THR A 18 3.94 23.29 -4.56
CA THR A 18 5.22 23.61 -5.21
C THR A 18 6.10 22.36 -5.34
N ASP A 19 6.95 22.33 -6.36
CA ASP A 19 7.98 21.30 -6.53
C ASP A 19 9.33 21.68 -5.89
N ALA A 20 9.38 22.83 -5.21
CA ALA A 20 10.56 23.32 -4.52
C ALA A 20 10.99 22.31 -3.45
N GLY A 21 12.25 21.86 -3.52
CA GLY A 21 12.78 20.83 -2.62
C GLY A 21 12.29 19.40 -2.88
N ALA A 22 11.41 19.18 -3.88
CA ALA A 22 10.97 17.84 -4.23
C ALA A 22 12.13 17.00 -4.80
N ARG A 23 12.31 15.80 -4.25
CA ARG A 23 13.40 14.88 -4.61
C ARG A 23 13.09 14.23 -5.94
N LEU A 24 14.05 14.29 -6.87
CA LEU A 24 13.96 13.61 -8.14
C LEU A 24 14.19 12.10 -7.95
N VAL A 25 13.26 11.29 -8.43
CA VAL A 25 13.39 9.83 -8.53
C VAL A 25 13.83 9.50 -9.96
N ARG A 26 14.83 8.65 -10.08
CA ARG A 26 15.41 8.22 -11.35
C ARG A 26 15.24 6.71 -11.52
N ASP A 27 15.16 6.30 -12.77
CA ASP A 27 15.24 4.92 -13.18
C ASP A 27 16.65 4.40 -12.87
N ALA A 28 16.75 3.31 -12.12
CA ALA A 28 18.03 2.84 -11.63
C ALA A 28 18.89 2.17 -12.73
N ALA A 29 18.26 1.70 -13.81
CA ALA A 29 18.95 1.07 -14.93
C ALA A 29 19.46 2.10 -15.95
N THR A 30 18.72 3.19 -16.15
CA THR A 30 19.01 4.18 -17.21
C THR A 30 19.47 5.54 -16.68
N GLY A 31 19.17 5.87 -15.42
CA GLY A 31 19.38 7.19 -14.84
C GLY A 31 18.33 8.23 -15.23
N GLU A 32 17.38 7.87 -16.09
CA GLU A 32 16.37 8.80 -16.60
C GLU A 32 15.39 9.25 -15.50
N PRO A 33 14.98 10.53 -15.48
CA PRO A 33 13.95 11.02 -14.57
C PRO A 33 12.62 10.25 -14.66
N ILE A 34 12.11 9.77 -13.53
CA ILE A 34 10.78 9.13 -13.43
C ILE A 34 9.73 10.13 -13.00
N ALA A 35 9.95 10.70 -11.82
CA ALA A 35 8.98 11.52 -11.11
C ALA A 35 9.70 12.31 -10.00
N ARG A 36 8.96 13.17 -9.31
CA ARG A 36 9.41 13.82 -8.09
C ARG A 36 8.59 13.34 -6.90
N VAL A 37 9.18 13.33 -5.72
CA VAL A 37 8.49 13.01 -4.46
C VAL A 37 8.75 14.11 -3.43
N SER A 38 7.71 14.48 -2.70
CA SER A 38 7.78 15.46 -1.62
C SER A 38 6.63 15.23 -0.63
N SER A 39 6.90 15.47 0.65
CA SER A 39 5.90 15.51 1.71
C SER A 39 5.71 16.93 2.26
N ALA A 40 6.20 17.95 1.55
CA ALA A 40 6.04 19.35 1.96
C ALA A 40 4.55 19.71 2.07
N GLY A 41 4.16 20.30 3.20
CA GLY A 41 2.77 20.68 3.48
C GLY A 41 1.83 19.52 3.85
N LEU A 42 2.33 18.28 3.95
CA LEU A 42 1.50 17.13 4.32
C LEU A 42 1.10 17.20 5.82
N ASP A 43 -0.20 17.16 6.12
CA ASP A 43 -0.71 17.14 7.49
C ASP A 43 -0.60 15.74 8.11
N LEU A 44 0.58 15.44 8.66
CA LEU A 44 0.84 14.16 9.33
C LEU A 44 -0.01 13.95 10.60
N ALA A 45 -0.30 15.03 11.34
CA ALA A 45 -1.11 14.94 12.55
C ALA A 45 -2.55 14.56 12.19
N GLY A 46 -3.12 15.18 11.16
CA GLY A 46 -4.42 14.82 10.60
C GLY A 46 -4.45 13.42 9.99
N ALA A 47 -3.37 12.95 9.36
CA ALA A 47 -3.24 11.56 8.89
C ALA A 47 -3.45 10.56 10.04
N LEU A 48 -2.73 10.77 11.14
CA LEU A 48 -2.78 9.92 12.33
C LEU A 48 -4.15 10.01 13.00
N HIS A 49 -4.72 11.22 13.10
CA HIS A 49 -6.05 11.41 13.64
C HIS A 49 -7.10 10.64 12.81
N TYR A 50 -7.05 10.74 11.48
CA TYR A 50 -7.96 10.04 10.58
C TYR A 50 -7.83 8.51 10.70
N ALA A 51 -6.60 7.99 10.75
CA ALA A 51 -6.35 6.56 10.95
C ALA A 51 -6.94 6.05 12.28
N ARG A 52 -6.79 6.82 13.36
CA ARG A 52 -7.27 6.46 14.72
C ARG A 52 -8.77 6.64 14.93
N THR A 53 -9.43 7.44 14.10
CA THR A 53 -10.87 7.70 14.20
C THR A 53 -11.63 6.95 13.11
N VAL A 54 -11.55 7.42 11.86
CA VAL A 54 -12.26 6.84 10.71
C VAL A 54 -11.74 5.45 10.35
N GLY A 55 -10.41 5.29 10.29
CA GLY A 55 -9.77 4.00 10.00
C GLY A 55 -10.10 2.95 11.06
N GLN A 56 -9.97 3.30 12.33
CA GLN A 56 -10.31 2.41 13.44
C GLN A 56 -11.79 2.06 13.46
N ALA A 57 -12.69 3.03 13.30
CA ALA A 57 -14.13 2.78 13.31
C ALA A 57 -14.55 1.83 12.18
N SER A 58 -14.04 2.04 10.96
CA SER A 58 -14.36 1.20 9.80
C SER A 58 -13.86 -0.24 9.93
N LEU A 59 -12.63 -0.46 10.42
CA LEU A 59 -12.07 -1.81 10.57
C LEU A 59 -12.51 -2.50 11.87
N GLY A 60 -12.82 -1.73 12.91
CA GLY A 60 -13.21 -2.21 14.23
C GLY A 60 -14.60 -2.84 14.26
N GLN A 61 -15.48 -2.45 13.35
CA GLN A 61 -16.83 -3.06 13.19
C GLN A 61 -16.78 -4.45 12.54
N LEU A 62 -15.69 -4.77 11.82
CA LEU A 62 -15.55 -6.02 11.08
C LEU A 62 -15.04 -7.15 11.98
N THR A 63 -15.52 -8.36 11.76
CA THR A 63 -14.94 -9.54 12.41
C THR A 63 -13.54 -9.84 11.88
N PHE A 64 -12.75 -10.66 12.58
CA PHE A 64 -11.47 -11.12 12.06
C PHE A 64 -11.61 -11.80 10.69
N HIS A 65 -12.70 -12.53 10.46
CA HIS A 65 -12.95 -13.21 9.20
C HIS A 65 -13.26 -12.23 8.07
N GLU A 66 -14.06 -11.19 8.34
CA GLU A 66 -14.37 -10.14 7.37
C GLU A 66 -13.11 -9.35 7.00
N ARG A 67 -12.28 -8.98 7.98
CA ARG A 67 -10.97 -8.36 7.72
C ARG A 67 -10.07 -9.28 6.90
N ALA A 68 -10.05 -10.58 7.19
CA ALA A 68 -9.32 -11.56 6.41
C ALA A 68 -9.85 -11.70 4.97
N LEU A 69 -11.15 -11.54 4.74
CA LEU A 69 -11.72 -11.48 3.40
C LEU A 69 -11.33 -10.21 2.66
N LEU A 70 -11.23 -9.05 3.33
CA LEU A 70 -10.69 -7.83 2.72
C LEU A 70 -9.23 -8.02 2.27
N LEU A 71 -8.40 -8.69 3.06
CA LEU A 71 -7.03 -9.04 2.64
C LEU A 71 -7.02 -9.92 1.38
N LYS A 72 -7.95 -10.88 1.27
CA LYS A 72 -8.12 -11.69 0.05
C LYS A 72 -8.49 -10.83 -1.15
N GLN A 73 -9.45 -9.91 -0.98
CA GLN A 73 -9.91 -9.03 -2.05
C GLN A 73 -8.79 -8.10 -2.50
N MET A 74 -7.99 -7.56 -1.57
CA MET A 74 -6.80 -6.79 -1.87
C MET A 74 -5.78 -7.61 -2.67
N ALA A 75 -5.51 -8.86 -2.24
CA ALA A 75 -4.62 -9.75 -2.97
C ALA A 75 -5.11 -9.99 -4.40
N GLN A 76 -6.41 -10.25 -4.59
CA GLN A 76 -7.01 -10.43 -5.93
C GLN A 76 -6.89 -9.16 -6.79
N ALA A 77 -7.12 -7.99 -6.21
CA ALA A 77 -7.00 -6.71 -6.90
C ALA A 77 -5.56 -6.40 -7.33
N LEU A 78 -4.57 -6.82 -6.54
CA LEU A 78 -3.14 -6.70 -6.88
C LEU A 78 -2.72 -7.73 -7.93
N THR A 79 -3.17 -8.99 -7.82
CA THR A 79 -2.93 -10.04 -8.83
C THR A 79 -3.42 -9.60 -10.22
N ALA A 80 -4.61 -8.99 -10.29
CA ALA A 80 -5.17 -8.50 -11.55
C ALA A 80 -4.32 -7.40 -12.22
N ARG A 81 -3.46 -6.71 -11.46
CA ARG A 81 -2.60 -5.62 -11.93
C ARG A 81 -1.11 -5.97 -11.87
N LYS A 82 -0.79 -7.25 -11.69
CA LYS A 82 0.59 -7.70 -11.48
C LYS A 82 1.52 -7.28 -12.61
N SER A 83 1.08 -7.30 -13.88
CA SER A 83 1.91 -6.86 -15.00
C SER A 83 2.37 -5.40 -14.87
N GLU A 84 1.48 -4.50 -14.45
CA GLU A 84 1.80 -3.08 -14.22
C GLU A 84 2.82 -2.92 -13.08
N LEU A 85 2.66 -3.71 -12.01
CA LEU A 85 3.62 -3.71 -10.90
C LEU A 85 5.01 -4.19 -11.33
N TYR A 86 5.08 -5.19 -12.20
CA TYR A 86 6.36 -5.68 -12.73
C TYR A 86 7.04 -4.66 -13.63
N GLU A 87 6.27 -4.00 -14.50
CA GLU A 87 6.79 -2.93 -15.35
C GLU A 87 7.37 -1.80 -14.50
N LEU A 88 6.66 -1.37 -13.45
CA LEU A 88 7.16 -0.36 -12.51
C LEU A 88 8.39 -0.85 -11.74
N SER A 89 8.39 -2.09 -11.25
CA SER A 89 9.49 -2.67 -10.48
C SER A 89 10.77 -2.77 -11.31
N SER A 90 10.68 -3.02 -12.62
CA SER A 90 11.86 -3.05 -13.51
C SER A 90 12.67 -1.74 -13.49
N ARG A 91 12.02 -0.60 -13.25
CA ARG A 91 12.65 0.73 -13.16
C ARG A 91 13.48 0.92 -11.90
N THR A 92 13.35 0.00 -10.94
CA THR A 92 14.21 -0.06 -9.75
C THR A 92 15.53 -0.77 -10.02
N GLY A 93 15.74 -1.31 -11.23
CA GLY A 93 16.90 -2.11 -11.59
C GLY A 93 16.77 -3.58 -11.19
N ALA A 94 15.63 -3.98 -10.63
CA ALA A 94 15.34 -5.35 -10.25
C ALA A 94 15.28 -6.28 -11.47
N THR A 95 15.80 -7.50 -11.33
CA THR A 95 15.54 -8.56 -12.31
C THR A 95 14.11 -9.07 -12.16
N LYS A 96 13.62 -9.80 -13.17
CA LYS A 96 12.30 -10.45 -13.09
C LYS A 96 12.14 -11.36 -11.86
N ASN A 97 13.23 -12.02 -11.43
CA ASN A 97 13.20 -12.91 -10.27
C ASN A 97 13.12 -12.11 -8.97
N ASP A 98 13.84 -10.99 -8.87
CA ASP A 98 13.75 -10.10 -7.71
C ASP A 98 12.33 -9.51 -7.59
N SER A 99 11.77 -9.02 -8.71
CA SER A 99 10.39 -8.52 -8.76
C SER A 99 9.36 -9.61 -8.45
N MET A 100 9.63 -10.86 -8.80
CA MET A 100 8.77 -11.98 -8.42
C MET A 100 8.74 -12.18 -6.90
N VAL A 101 9.88 -12.13 -6.24
CA VAL A 101 9.93 -12.24 -4.77
C VAL A 101 9.19 -11.09 -4.11
N ASP A 102 9.38 -9.85 -4.57
CA ASP A 102 8.72 -8.66 -4.03
C ASP A 102 7.19 -8.67 -4.25
N ILE A 103 6.77 -8.88 -5.51
CA ILE A 103 5.37 -8.72 -5.92
C ILE A 103 4.55 -9.98 -5.62
N ASP A 104 4.97 -11.16 -6.10
CA ASP A 104 4.24 -12.40 -5.80
C ASP A 104 4.37 -12.77 -4.32
N GLY A 105 5.54 -12.55 -3.72
CA GLY A 105 5.73 -12.77 -2.29
C GLY A 105 4.78 -11.90 -1.47
N GLY A 106 4.71 -10.59 -1.75
CA GLY A 106 3.78 -9.68 -1.09
C GLY A 106 2.30 -10.06 -1.27
N ILE A 107 1.90 -10.42 -2.49
CA ILE A 107 0.53 -10.92 -2.76
C ILE A 107 0.26 -12.23 -2.00
N GLY A 108 1.22 -13.15 -1.97
CA GLY A 108 1.15 -14.42 -1.25
C GLY A 108 1.02 -14.23 0.26
N VAL A 109 1.69 -13.23 0.83
CA VAL A 109 1.53 -12.84 2.23
C VAL A 109 0.09 -12.44 2.53
N LEU A 110 -0.55 -11.63 1.68
CA LEU A 110 -1.96 -11.25 1.86
C LEU A 110 -2.91 -12.46 1.82
N PHE A 111 -2.71 -13.39 0.89
CA PHE A 111 -3.49 -14.65 0.85
C PHE A 111 -3.24 -15.51 2.10
N THR A 112 -1.99 -15.54 2.59
CA THR A 112 -1.63 -16.28 3.80
C THR A 112 -2.34 -15.71 5.02
N TYR A 113 -2.27 -14.40 5.24
CA TYR A 113 -2.99 -13.75 6.35
C TYR A 113 -4.51 -13.88 6.22
N SER A 114 -5.05 -13.83 5.00
CA SER A 114 -6.46 -14.13 4.76
C SER A 114 -6.85 -15.57 5.16
N SER A 115 -5.98 -16.54 4.87
CA SER A 115 -6.21 -17.94 5.22
C SER A 115 -6.15 -18.15 6.73
N LYS A 116 -5.09 -17.68 7.38
CA LYS A 116 -4.91 -17.77 8.84
C LYS A 116 -6.04 -17.06 9.58
N GLY A 117 -6.39 -15.83 9.16
CA GLY A 117 -7.48 -15.06 9.77
C GLY A 117 -8.84 -15.75 9.70
N ARG A 118 -9.10 -16.62 8.72
CA ARG A 118 -10.36 -17.40 8.63
C ARG A 118 -10.30 -18.76 9.33
N ARG A 119 -9.11 -19.35 9.45
CA ARG A 119 -8.91 -20.70 10.03
C ARG A 119 -8.62 -20.68 11.53
N GLU A 120 -7.88 -19.67 11.98
CA GLU A 120 -7.22 -19.66 13.30
C GLU A 120 -7.77 -18.55 14.21
N MET A 121 -8.47 -17.55 13.66
CA MET A 121 -9.12 -16.50 14.44
C MET A 121 -10.62 -16.76 14.59
N PRO A 122 -11.26 -16.28 15.67
CA PRO A 122 -12.70 -16.42 15.85
C PRO A 122 -13.46 -15.46 14.92
N ASN A 123 -14.66 -15.85 14.51
CA ASN A 123 -15.53 -14.98 13.70
C ASN A 123 -16.27 -13.95 14.58
N THR A 124 -15.50 -13.06 15.20
CA THR A 124 -15.98 -11.98 16.06
C THR A 124 -15.05 -10.77 15.94
N THR A 125 -15.37 -9.67 16.59
CA THR A 125 -14.57 -8.44 16.63
C THR A 125 -13.55 -8.44 17.77
N VAL A 126 -13.71 -9.31 18.78
CA VAL A 126 -12.87 -9.38 19.99
C VAL A 126 -12.16 -10.72 20.10
N TYR A 127 -10.84 -10.72 20.29
CA TYR A 127 -10.06 -11.91 20.60
C TYR A 127 -9.84 -11.99 22.11
N LEU A 128 -10.39 -13.01 22.76
CA LEU A 128 -10.12 -13.29 24.17
C LEU A 128 -8.83 -14.12 24.23
N ASP A 129 -7.73 -13.48 24.63
CA ASP A 129 -6.49 -14.14 24.99
C ASP A 129 -6.50 -14.25 26.51
N GLY A 130 -6.59 -15.47 27.03
CA GLY A 130 -6.95 -15.78 28.43
C GLY A 130 -6.10 -15.09 29.49
#